data_AF-A0A918XDN3-F1
#
_entry.id   AF-A0A918XDN3-F1
#
_cell.length_a   1.000
_cell.length_b   1.000
_cell.length_c   1.000
_cell.angle_alpha   90.00
_cell.angle_beta   90.00
_cell.angle_gamma   90.00
#
_symmetry.space_group_name_H-M   'P 1'
#
loop_
_entity.id
_entity.type
_entity.pdbx_description
1 polymer ?
#
loop_
_entity_poly.entity_id
_entity_poly.type
_entity_poly.pdbx_seq_one_letter_code
_entity_poly.pdbx_strand_id
1 'polypeptide(L)'
;MAEFRISSDDDQVDLRKLATALTESQGWARDEVSIWDTRRGEVIVNVDDTLLRPPETDPLHRPRHTPADVHRACEHLRREEPSLRGVDFVFLREETARFFSAGWTVADVLHALAHRPDHVVWPTGPEHHGDAWLRHRLTAWRTPDGDIRPSHSQEAAQLRVVSRAGLPMELGLPEDAELSQRPVARPEVARSAADDARRLMRQNSRTTTNSLTHQDRTSENIHRPGH
;
A
#
# COMPACT_ATOMS: atom_id res chain seq x y z
N MET A 1 14.38 15.86 17.04
CA MET A 1 14.41 16.79 15.91
C MET A 1 15.67 16.48 15.14
N ALA A 2 15.58 16.33 13.83
CA ALA A 2 16.71 15.97 12.98
C ALA A 2 17.07 17.14 12.05
N GLU A 3 18.37 17.35 11.90
CA GLU A 3 18.95 18.39 11.05
C GLU A 3 19.75 17.73 9.91
N PHE A 4 19.49 18.15 8.68
CA PHE A 4 20.32 17.78 7.52
C PHE A 4 20.88 19.05 6.88
N ARG A 5 22.17 19.01 6.53
CA ARG A 5 22.89 20.13 5.91
C ARG A 5 23.23 19.77 4.49
N ILE A 6 22.90 20.67 3.57
CA ILE A 6 23.16 20.55 2.15
C ILE A 6 24.21 21.59 1.79
N SER A 7 25.33 21.14 1.28
CA SER A 7 26.41 21.96 0.76
C SER A 7 26.77 21.48 -0.64
N SER A 8 27.21 22.39 -1.49
CA SER A 8 27.72 22.09 -2.83
C SER A 8 28.94 22.96 -3.08
N ASP A 9 29.95 22.39 -3.73
CA ASP A 9 31.12 23.13 -4.23
C ASP A 9 30.84 23.78 -5.60
N ASP A 10 29.66 23.53 -6.17
CA ASP A 10 29.17 24.12 -7.41
C ASP A 10 28.19 25.27 -7.12
N ASP A 11 28.63 26.48 -7.44
CA ASP A 11 27.89 27.74 -7.28
C ASP A 11 26.68 27.86 -8.23
N GLN A 12 26.54 26.97 -9.22
CA GLN A 12 25.38 26.98 -10.13
C GLN A 12 24.15 26.27 -9.53
N VAL A 13 24.32 25.54 -8.44
CA VAL A 13 23.25 24.78 -7.80
C VAL A 13 22.49 25.65 -6.80
N ASP A 14 21.21 25.92 -7.08
CA ASP A 14 20.29 26.51 -6.10
C ASP A 14 19.93 25.47 -5.04
N LEU A 15 20.70 25.48 -3.95
CA LEU A 15 20.55 24.52 -2.84
C LEU A 15 19.23 24.67 -2.12
N ARG A 16 18.62 25.86 -2.10
CA ARG A 16 17.33 26.09 -1.46
C ARG A 16 16.21 25.45 -2.28
N LYS A 17 16.28 25.59 -3.60
CA LYS A 17 15.36 24.93 -4.53
C LYS A 17 15.52 23.41 -4.48
N LEU A 18 16.75 22.91 -4.39
CA LEU A 18 17.04 21.49 -4.23
C LEU A 18 16.46 20.94 -2.91
N ALA A 19 16.68 21.64 -1.79
CA ALA A 19 16.12 21.27 -0.49
C ALA A 19 14.60 21.18 -0.54
N THR A 20 13.95 22.17 -1.15
CA THR A 20 12.48 22.21 -1.31
C THR A 20 11.97 21.02 -2.12
N ALA A 21 12.62 20.70 -3.25
CA ALA A 21 12.24 19.57 -4.09
C ALA A 21 12.42 18.23 -3.37
N LEU A 22 13.48 18.09 -2.57
CA LEU A 22 13.70 16.89 -1.75
C LEU A 22 12.62 16.71 -0.69
N THR A 23 12.27 17.77 0.04
CA THR A 23 11.18 17.76 1.03
C THR A 23 9.84 17.37 0.40
N GLU A 24 9.49 17.98 -0.74
CA GLU A 24 8.25 17.67 -1.46
C GLU A 24 8.23 16.23 -1.99
N SER A 25 9.38 15.69 -2.42
CA SER A 25 9.49 14.30 -2.89
C SER A 25 9.23 13.27 -1.79
N GLN A 26 9.50 13.62 -0.52
CA GLN A 26 9.19 12.78 0.64
C GLN A 26 7.72 12.88 1.06
N GLY A 27 6.95 13.81 0.47
CA GLY A 27 5.55 14.03 0.81
C GLY A 27 5.33 14.79 2.12
N TRP A 28 6.37 15.39 2.68
CA TRP A 28 6.26 16.25 3.87
C TRP A 28 5.68 17.61 3.48
N ALA A 29 4.75 18.13 4.28
CA ALA A 29 4.17 19.44 4.04
C ALA A 29 5.18 20.55 4.36
N ARG A 30 5.05 21.70 3.69
CA ARG A 30 6.00 22.83 3.81
C ARG A 30 6.01 23.49 5.18
N ASP A 31 4.94 23.34 5.95
CA ASP A 31 4.80 23.82 7.32
C ASP A 31 5.36 22.85 8.37
N GLU A 32 5.63 21.60 7.97
CA GLU A 32 6.19 20.55 8.84
C GLU A 32 7.72 20.52 8.80
N VAL A 33 8.34 21.22 7.83
CA VAL A 33 9.78 21.24 7.60
C VAL A 33 10.27 22.67 7.48
N SER A 34 11.35 23.01 8.18
CA SER A 34 11.96 24.34 8.08
C SER A 34 13.22 24.30 7.22
N ILE A 35 13.36 25.26 6.32
CA ILE A 35 14.51 25.38 5.38
C ILE A 35 15.07 26.80 5.47
N TRP A 36 16.34 26.93 5.83
CA TRP A 36 17.03 28.22 5.84
C TRP A 36 18.47 28.12 5.36
N ASP A 37 18.93 29.25 4.80
CA ASP A 37 20.28 29.39 4.27
C ASP A 37 21.22 29.88 5.36
N THR A 38 22.43 29.36 5.37
CA THR A 38 23.50 29.84 6.25
C THR A 38 24.30 30.93 5.54
N ARG A 39 25.00 31.75 6.33
CA ARG A 39 25.95 32.75 5.80
C ARG A 39 27.15 32.14 5.06
N ARG A 40 27.28 30.80 5.06
CA ARG A 40 28.37 30.05 4.42
C ARG A 40 27.95 29.38 3.11
N GLY A 41 26.74 29.65 2.61
CA GLY A 41 26.23 29.03 1.39
C GLY A 41 25.66 27.62 1.58
N GLU A 42 25.62 27.09 2.81
CA GLU A 42 24.92 25.83 3.11
C GLU A 42 23.43 26.08 3.32
N VAL A 43 22.60 25.08 3.02
CA VAL A 43 21.17 25.06 3.36
C VAL A 43 20.93 24.04 4.45
N ILE A 44 20.25 24.46 5.51
CA ILE A 44 19.87 23.58 6.62
C ILE A 44 18.39 23.27 6.52
N VAL A 45 18.06 21.99 6.67
CA VAL A 45 16.69 21.47 6.72
C VAL A 45 16.47 20.85 8.10
N ASN A 46 15.54 21.40 8.88
CA ASN A 46 15.07 20.77 10.13
C ASN A 46 13.76 20.03 9.89
N VAL A 47 13.76 18.78 10.32
CA VAL A 47 12.63 17.86 10.20
C VAL A 47 12.28 17.36 11.60
N ASP A 48 10.98 17.31 11.92
CA ASP A 48 10.52 16.68 13.14
C ASP A 48 10.82 15.17 13.11
N ASP A 49 11.24 14.58 14.23
CA ASP A 49 11.56 13.15 14.28
C ASP A 49 10.34 12.27 13.97
N THR A 50 9.13 12.79 14.18
CA THR A 50 7.88 12.11 13.83
C THR A 50 7.75 11.89 12.32
N LEU A 51 8.23 12.81 11.49
CA LEU A 51 8.21 12.70 10.02
C LEU A 51 9.27 11.73 9.49
N LEU A 52 10.31 11.46 10.28
CA LEU A 52 11.35 10.49 9.97
C LEU A 52 10.97 9.06 10.34
N ARG A 53 9.89 8.88 11.12
CA ARG A 53 9.38 7.54 11.39
C ARG A 53 8.72 7.03 10.11
N PRO A 54 9.01 5.78 9.70
CA PRO A 54 8.19 5.15 8.67
C PRO A 54 6.73 5.32 9.09
N PRO A 55 5.85 5.85 8.21
CA PRO A 55 4.45 5.97 8.56
C PRO A 55 3.99 4.58 8.97
N GLU A 56 3.52 4.45 10.21
CA GLU A 56 3.04 3.19 10.74
C GLU A 56 1.90 2.78 9.82
N THR A 57 2.16 1.80 8.95
CA THR A 57 1.18 1.39 7.95
C THR A 57 -0.01 0.88 8.75
N ASP A 58 -1.13 1.62 8.67
CA ASP A 58 -2.32 1.32 9.44
C ASP A 58 -2.54 -0.20 9.43
N PRO A 59 -2.54 -0.87 10.59
CA PRO A 59 -2.70 -2.31 10.65
C PRO A 59 -3.96 -2.78 9.91
N LEU A 60 -4.98 -1.93 9.75
CA LEU A 60 -6.18 -2.25 8.98
C LEU A 60 -5.96 -2.33 7.47
N HIS A 61 -4.96 -1.60 6.95
CA HIS A 61 -4.64 -1.48 5.52
C HIS A 61 -3.42 -2.31 5.08
N ARG A 62 -2.82 -3.08 5.99
CA ARG A 62 -1.71 -3.97 5.65
C ARG A 62 -2.23 -5.24 4.93
N PRO A 63 -1.64 -5.62 3.77
CA PRO A 63 -1.92 -6.89 3.10
C PRO A 63 -1.61 -8.10 4.00
N ARG A 64 -2.41 -9.16 3.89
CA ARG A 64 -2.32 -10.36 4.74
C ARG A 64 -2.01 -11.57 3.88
N HIS A 65 -0.82 -12.15 4.08
CA HIS A 65 -0.31 -13.21 3.18
C HIS A 65 0.02 -14.52 3.90
N THR A 66 0.10 -14.51 5.24
CA THR A 66 0.39 -15.72 6.01
C THR A 66 -0.84 -16.23 6.76
N PRO A 67 -0.92 -17.55 7.05
CA PRO A 67 -2.01 -18.09 7.86
C PRO A 67 -2.15 -17.43 9.24
N ALA A 68 -1.03 -17.04 9.86
CA ALA A 68 -1.03 -16.34 11.14
C ALA A 68 -1.57 -14.91 11.02
N ASP A 69 -1.25 -14.21 9.93
CA ASP A 69 -1.79 -12.88 9.65
C ASP A 69 -3.29 -12.93 9.37
N VAL A 70 -3.75 -13.93 8.62
CA VAL A 70 -5.18 -14.16 8.35
C VAL A 70 -5.91 -14.48 9.65
N HIS A 71 -5.33 -15.29 10.54
CA HIS A 71 -5.92 -15.59 11.85
C HIS A 71 -6.12 -14.31 12.67
N ARG A 72 -5.07 -13.49 12.83
CA ARG A 72 -5.15 -12.21 13.57
C ARG A 72 -6.14 -11.23 12.93
N ALA A 73 -6.21 -11.21 11.61
CA ALA A 73 -7.21 -10.42 10.88
C ALA A 73 -8.63 -10.88 11.22
N CYS A 74 -8.90 -12.19 11.26
CA CYS A 74 -10.21 -12.73 11.63
C CYS A 74 -10.57 -12.43 13.09
N GLU A 75 -9.60 -12.48 14.02
CA GLU A 75 -9.82 -12.05 15.41
C GLU A 75 -10.22 -10.59 15.50
N HIS A 76 -9.56 -9.74 14.70
CA HIS A 76 -9.89 -8.32 14.63
C HIS A 76 -11.29 -8.10 14.04
N LEU A 77 -11.63 -8.74 12.93
CA LEU A 77 -12.96 -8.67 12.32
C LEU A 77 -14.07 -9.00 13.31
N ARG A 78 -13.93 -10.08 14.10
CA ARG A 78 -14.95 -10.47 15.11
C ARG A 78 -15.11 -9.46 16.23
N ARG A 79 -14.06 -8.70 16.53
CA ARG A 79 -14.10 -7.66 17.57
C ARG A 79 -14.84 -6.42 17.08
N GLU A 80 -14.57 -6.03 15.84
CA GLU A 80 -15.10 -4.79 15.26
C GLU A 80 -16.51 -4.94 14.69
N GLU A 81 -16.88 -6.12 14.14
CA GLU A 81 -18.17 -6.32 13.46
C GLU A 81 -19.14 -7.17 14.30
N PRO A 82 -20.18 -6.56 14.92
CA PRO A 82 -21.16 -7.27 15.72
C PRO A 82 -21.94 -8.33 14.94
N SER A 83 -22.12 -8.17 13.62
CA SER A 83 -22.83 -9.16 12.80
C SER A 83 -22.13 -10.52 12.76
N LEU A 84 -20.85 -10.57 13.13
CA LEU A 84 -20.06 -11.80 13.22
C LEU A 84 -20.19 -12.52 14.58
N ARG A 85 -21.01 -12.01 15.50
CA ARG A 85 -21.31 -12.74 16.75
C ARG A 85 -21.99 -14.06 16.42
N GLY A 86 -21.46 -15.15 16.98
CA GLY A 86 -21.95 -16.50 16.73
C GLY A 86 -21.46 -17.14 15.42
N VAL A 87 -20.69 -16.42 14.60
CA VAL A 87 -20.04 -17.00 13.42
C VAL A 87 -18.93 -17.95 13.84
N ASP A 88 -18.88 -19.13 13.21
CA ASP A 88 -17.78 -20.08 13.44
C ASP A 88 -16.44 -19.49 12.95
N PHE A 89 -15.41 -19.59 13.78
CA PHE A 89 -14.14 -18.94 13.47
C PHE A 89 -13.41 -19.60 12.30
N VAL A 90 -13.51 -20.93 12.17
CA VAL A 90 -12.89 -21.66 11.05
C VAL A 90 -13.60 -21.26 9.76
N PHE A 91 -14.93 -21.21 9.78
CA PHE A 91 -15.74 -20.75 8.66
C PHE A 91 -15.41 -19.32 8.24
N LEU A 92 -15.33 -18.37 9.19
CA LEU A 92 -14.90 -16.99 8.91
C LEU A 92 -13.54 -16.94 8.22
N ARG A 93 -12.58 -17.72 8.74
CA ARG A 93 -11.21 -17.76 8.21
C ARG A 93 -11.19 -18.30 6.78
N GLU A 94 -11.94 -19.36 6.50
CA GLU A 94 -12.01 -19.96 5.18
C GLU A 94 -12.66 -19.03 4.15
N GLU A 95 -13.77 -18.38 4.50
CA GLU A 95 -14.45 -17.44 3.60
C GLU A 95 -13.60 -16.20 3.31
N THR A 96 -12.89 -15.66 4.31
CA THR A 96 -12.09 -14.43 4.15
C THR A 96 -10.70 -14.65 3.56
N ALA A 97 -10.12 -15.86 3.67
CA ALA A 97 -8.77 -16.16 3.17
C ALA A 97 -8.59 -15.85 1.67
N ARG A 98 -9.61 -16.10 0.85
CA ARG A 98 -9.57 -15.80 -0.59
C ARG A 98 -9.53 -14.29 -0.87
N PHE A 99 -10.23 -13.48 -0.07
CA PHE A 99 -10.21 -12.02 -0.19
C PHE A 99 -8.84 -11.46 0.19
N PHE A 100 -8.26 -11.92 1.30
CA PHE A 100 -6.90 -11.53 1.69
C PHE A 100 -5.86 -11.93 0.64
N SER A 101 -6.03 -13.10 0.01
CA SER A 101 -5.18 -13.56 -1.10
C SER A 101 -5.32 -12.69 -2.35
N ALA A 102 -6.51 -12.09 -2.56
CA ALA A 102 -6.77 -11.09 -3.60
C ALA A 102 -6.25 -9.68 -3.24
N GLY A 103 -5.48 -9.56 -2.14
CA GLY A 103 -4.88 -8.30 -1.72
C GLY A 103 -5.83 -7.38 -0.96
N TRP A 104 -6.99 -7.86 -0.53
CA TRP A 104 -7.85 -7.10 0.36
C TRP A 104 -7.21 -6.94 1.74
N THR A 105 -7.53 -5.83 2.37
CA THR A 105 -7.12 -5.48 3.73
C THR A 105 -8.26 -5.78 4.72
N VAL A 106 -8.00 -5.63 6.02
CA VAL A 106 -9.05 -5.80 7.04
C VAL A 106 -10.14 -4.74 6.88
N ALA A 107 -9.73 -3.49 6.59
CA ALA A 107 -10.65 -2.40 6.30
C ALA A 107 -11.55 -2.71 5.10
N ASP A 108 -11.02 -3.35 4.06
CA ASP A 108 -11.81 -3.72 2.88
C ASP A 108 -12.87 -4.78 3.21
N VAL A 109 -12.51 -5.78 4.01
CA VAL A 109 -13.48 -6.80 4.45
C VAL A 109 -14.56 -6.16 5.33
N LEU A 110 -14.19 -5.30 6.28
CA LEU A 110 -15.17 -4.55 7.08
C LEU A 110 -16.09 -3.70 6.20
N HIS A 111 -15.53 -3.02 5.20
CA HIS A 111 -16.31 -2.25 4.23
C HIS A 111 -17.31 -3.14 3.49
N ALA A 112 -16.89 -4.31 3.01
CA ALA A 112 -17.75 -5.27 2.31
C ALA A 112 -18.82 -5.92 3.20
N LEU A 113 -18.57 -6.01 4.51
CA LEU A 113 -19.57 -6.45 5.48
C LEU A 113 -20.60 -5.35 5.78
N ALA A 114 -20.24 -4.07 5.60
CA ALA A 114 -21.14 -2.94 5.78
C ALA A 114 -21.87 -2.54 4.49
N HIS A 115 -21.22 -2.70 3.33
CA HIS A 115 -21.68 -2.22 2.03
C HIS A 115 -21.67 -3.32 0.97
N ARG A 116 -22.58 -3.17 0.03
CA ARG A 116 -22.65 -3.92 -1.23
C ARG A 116 -21.64 -3.33 -2.24
N PRO A 117 -21.30 -4.06 -3.32
CA PRO A 117 -20.45 -3.53 -4.38
C PRO A 117 -21.01 -2.30 -5.09
N ASP A 118 -22.33 -2.10 -5.06
CA ASP A 118 -23.00 -0.89 -5.57
C ASP A 118 -22.99 0.26 -4.53
N HIS A 119 -22.15 0.15 -3.50
CA HIS A 119 -21.99 1.07 -2.36
C HIS A 119 -23.24 1.24 -1.48
N VAL A 120 -24.29 0.45 -1.70
CA VAL A 120 -25.49 0.46 -0.86
C VAL A 120 -25.20 -0.25 0.46
N VAL A 121 -25.58 0.36 1.58
CA VAL A 121 -25.42 -0.23 2.92
C VAL A 121 -26.29 -1.48 3.06
N TRP A 122 -25.75 -2.56 3.63
CA TRP A 122 -26.54 -3.76 3.96
C TRP A 122 -27.57 -3.46 5.05
N PRO A 123 -28.75 -4.11 5.02
CA PRO A 123 -29.69 -4.00 6.14
C PRO A 123 -29.06 -4.55 7.43
N THR A 124 -29.45 -3.93 8.55
CA THR A 124 -28.96 -4.23 9.90
C THR A 124 -30.12 -4.66 10.79
N GLY A 125 -29.85 -5.56 11.74
CA GLY A 125 -30.88 -6.16 12.60
C GLY A 125 -30.48 -7.56 13.07
N PRO A 126 -31.07 -8.10 14.15
CA PRO A 126 -30.75 -9.43 14.69
C PRO A 126 -30.83 -10.58 13.66
N GLU A 127 -31.71 -10.45 12.67
CA GLU A 127 -31.91 -11.38 11.55
C GLU A 127 -30.76 -11.35 10.52
N HIS A 128 -29.93 -10.31 10.56
CA HIS A 128 -28.82 -10.05 9.64
C HIS A 128 -27.47 -10.39 10.29
N HIS A 129 -27.38 -11.55 10.95
CA HIS A 129 -26.21 -12.04 11.67
C HIS A 129 -25.84 -13.47 11.26
N GLY A 130 -24.63 -13.91 11.63
CA GLY A 130 -24.22 -15.31 11.52
C GLY A 130 -23.71 -15.74 10.14
N ASP A 131 -23.39 -17.03 10.02
CA ASP A 131 -22.65 -17.62 8.89
C ASP A 131 -23.32 -17.39 7.54
N ALA A 132 -24.65 -17.55 7.50
CA ALA A 132 -25.43 -17.37 6.27
C ALA A 132 -25.32 -15.94 5.74
N TRP A 133 -25.33 -14.95 6.64
CA TRP A 133 -25.27 -13.55 6.26
C TRP A 133 -23.85 -13.10 5.91
N LEU A 134 -22.85 -13.61 6.63
CA LEU A 134 -21.44 -13.46 6.24
C LEU A 134 -21.23 -13.96 4.80
N ARG A 135 -21.68 -15.18 4.50
CA ARG A 135 -21.55 -15.75 3.14
C ARG A 135 -22.30 -14.93 2.11
N HIS A 136 -23.53 -14.51 2.40
CA HIS A 136 -24.33 -13.69 1.49
C HIS A 136 -23.60 -12.39 1.13
N ARG A 137 -23.11 -11.66 2.14
CA ARG A 137 -22.41 -10.40 1.95
C ARG A 137 -21.13 -10.58 1.13
N LEU A 138 -20.28 -11.54 1.50
CA LEU A 138 -19.03 -11.80 0.78
C LEU A 138 -19.26 -12.34 -0.64
N THR A 139 -20.31 -13.12 -0.87
CA THR A 139 -20.62 -13.65 -2.22
C THR A 139 -20.97 -12.53 -3.20
N ALA A 140 -21.60 -11.44 -2.74
CA ALA A 140 -21.88 -10.28 -3.59
C ALA A 140 -20.61 -9.65 -4.18
N TRP A 141 -19.48 -9.79 -3.49
CA TRP A 141 -18.16 -9.30 -3.92
C TRP A 141 -17.39 -10.29 -4.80
N ARG A 142 -18.02 -11.39 -5.20
CA ARG A 142 -17.49 -12.32 -6.19
C ARG A 142 -18.10 -12.04 -7.57
N THR A 143 -17.34 -12.27 -8.63
CA THR A 143 -17.89 -12.31 -9.99
C THR A 143 -18.67 -13.62 -10.20
N PRO A 144 -19.52 -13.72 -11.22
CA PRO A 144 -20.17 -14.99 -11.58
C PRO A 144 -19.17 -16.14 -11.81
N ASP A 145 -17.96 -15.82 -12.28
CA ASP A 145 -16.87 -16.77 -12.50
C ASP A 145 -16.12 -17.16 -11.21
N GLY A 146 -16.44 -16.51 -10.09
CA GLY A 146 -15.89 -16.80 -8.76
C GLY A 146 -14.65 -15.99 -8.39
N ASP A 147 -14.22 -15.06 -9.24
CA ASP A 147 -13.13 -14.13 -8.95
C ASP A 147 -13.56 -13.08 -7.92
N ILE A 148 -12.60 -12.59 -7.12
CA ILE A 148 -12.87 -11.53 -6.15
C ILE A 148 -12.82 -10.18 -6.88
N ARG A 149 -13.89 -9.38 -6.76
CA ARG A 149 -13.94 -8.02 -7.29
C ARG A 149 -12.89 -7.13 -6.59
N PRO A 150 -12.41 -6.06 -7.24
CA PRO A 150 -11.58 -5.05 -6.58
C PRO A 150 -12.25 -4.53 -5.30
N SER A 151 -11.46 -4.28 -4.26
CA SER A 151 -11.96 -3.63 -3.04
C SER A 151 -12.11 -2.12 -3.24
N HIS A 152 -12.87 -1.47 -2.35
CA HIS A 152 -13.00 -0.01 -2.32
C HIS A 152 -11.64 0.71 -2.27
N SER A 153 -10.69 0.23 -1.46
CA SER A 153 -9.35 0.86 -1.40
C SER A 153 -8.53 0.63 -2.67
N GLN A 154 -8.69 -0.52 -3.32
CA GLN A 154 -8.05 -0.82 -4.60
C GLN A 154 -8.61 0.03 -5.73
N GLU A 155 -9.93 0.22 -5.81
CA GLU A 155 -10.58 1.13 -6.76
C GLU A 155 -10.09 2.57 -6.56
N ALA A 156 -10.08 3.05 -5.32
CA ALA A 156 -9.56 4.38 -4.99
C ALA A 156 -8.06 4.54 -5.30
N ALA A 157 -7.26 3.48 -5.20
CA ALA A 157 -5.85 3.50 -5.58
C ALA A 157 -5.67 3.53 -7.10
N GLN A 158 -6.45 2.76 -7.86
CA GLN A 158 -6.44 2.77 -9.32
C GLN A 158 -6.77 4.16 -9.88
N LEU A 159 -7.82 4.80 -9.35
CA LEU A 159 -8.22 6.16 -9.75
C LEU A 159 -7.11 7.21 -9.50
N ARG A 160 -6.37 7.08 -8.39
CA ARG A 160 -5.23 7.95 -8.07
C ARG A 160 -4.07 7.76 -9.04
N VAL A 161 -3.77 6.52 -9.42
CA VAL A 161 -2.73 6.22 -10.41
C VAL A 161 -3.09 6.78 -11.78
N VAL A 162 -4.34 6.58 -12.24
CA VAL A 162 -4.85 7.14 -13.50
C VAL A 162 -4.73 8.67 -13.51
N SER A 163 -5.17 9.32 -12.43
CA SER A 163 -5.09 10.78 -12.28
C SER A 163 -3.65 11.31 -12.29
N ARG A 164 -2.72 10.62 -11.63
CA ARG A 164 -1.30 11.03 -11.55
C ARG A 164 -0.54 10.78 -12.86
N ALA A 165 -0.93 9.77 -13.63
CA ALA A 165 -0.31 9.45 -14.91
C ALA A 165 -0.80 10.34 -16.07
N GLY A 166 -1.77 11.23 -15.83
CA GLY A 166 -2.36 12.08 -16.88
C GLY A 166 -3.12 11.28 -17.94
N LEU A 167 -3.50 10.05 -17.62
CA LEU A 167 -4.26 9.19 -18.52
C LEU A 167 -5.74 9.59 -18.45
N PRO A 168 -6.48 9.52 -19.57
CA PRO A 168 -7.92 9.78 -19.55
C PRO A 168 -8.60 8.89 -18.50
N MET A 169 -9.52 9.46 -17.71
CA MET A 169 -10.30 8.75 -16.69
C MET A 169 -11.02 7.50 -17.21
N GLU A 170 -11.23 7.41 -18.53
CA GLU A 170 -11.88 6.29 -19.21
C GLU A 170 -10.97 5.07 -19.44
N LEU A 171 -9.66 5.17 -19.19
CA LEU A 171 -8.73 4.06 -19.38
C LEU A 171 -8.83 3.07 -18.22
N GLY A 172 -9.67 2.04 -18.38
CA GLY A 172 -9.78 0.91 -17.43
C GLY A 172 -11.07 0.86 -16.63
N LEU A 173 -12.01 1.78 -16.86
CA LEU A 173 -13.39 1.59 -16.40
C LEU A 173 -14.01 0.42 -17.20
N PRO A 174 -14.71 -0.52 -16.55
CA PRO A 174 -15.46 -1.53 -17.28
C PRO A 174 -16.55 -0.83 -18.09
N GLU A 175 -16.44 -0.85 -19.41
CA GLU A 175 -17.59 -0.58 -20.26
C GLU A 175 -18.62 -1.67 -19.96
N ASP A 176 -19.83 -1.26 -19.55
CA ASP A 176 -20.99 -2.14 -19.45
C ASP A 176 -21.41 -2.59 -20.86
N ALA A 177 -20.59 -3.44 -21.49
CA ALA A 177 -20.84 -4.05 -22.79
C ALA A 177 -19.99 -5.33 -22.95
N GLU A 178 -20.66 -6.48 -22.83
CA GLU A 178 -20.30 -7.77 -23.44
C GLU A 178 -18.87 -8.29 -23.21
N LEU A 179 -18.65 -8.92 -22.05
CA LEU A 179 -17.44 -9.69 -21.68
C LEU A 179 -17.16 -10.94 -22.53
N SER A 180 -17.76 -11.14 -23.70
CA SER A 180 -17.71 -12.43 -24.39
C SER A 180 -16.57 -12.65 -25.37
N GLN A 181 -15.73 -11.67 -25.73
CA GLN A 181 -14.76 -11.89 -26.84
C GLN A 181 -13.36 -11.23 -26.71
N ARG A 182 -12.87 -10.90 -25.52
CA ARG A 182 -11.44 -10.57 -25.38
C ARG A 182 -10.62 -11.86 -25.30
N PRO A 183 -9.56 -12.02 -26.13
CA PRO A 183 -8.73 -13.21 -26.07
C PRO A 183 -8.04 -13.27 -24.71
N VAL A 184 -8.46 -14.22 -23.88
CA VAL A 184 -7.80 -14.56 -22.61
C VAL A 184 -6.32 -14.82 -22.91
N ALA A 185 -5.44 -14.07 -22.25
CA ALA A 185 -4.00 -14.20 -22.42
C ALA A 185 -3.61 -15.68 -22.21
N ARG A 186 -2.92 -16.25 -23.21
CA ARG A 186 -2.51 -17.66 -23.16
C ARG A 186 -1.71 -17.92 -21.87
N PRO A 187 -1.89 -19.07 -21.20
CA PRO A 187 -1.28 -19.37 -19.89
C PRO A 187 0.24 -19.16 -19.84
N GLU A 188 0.91 -19.35 -20.98
CA GLU A 188 2.35 -19.17 -21.16
C GLU A 188 2.77 -17.70 -21.05
N VAL A 189 1.96 -16.77 -21.56
CA VAL A 189 2.21 -15.32 -21.52
C VAL A 189 2.05 -14.78 -20.09
N ALA A 190 1.03 -15.27 -19.37
CA ALA A 190 0.84 -14.93 -17.96
C ALA A 190 1.99 -15.43 -17.07
N ARG A 191 2.52 -16.63 -17.34
CA ARG A 191 3.69 -17.17 -16.62
C ARG A 191 4.97 -16.39 -16.94
N SER A 192 5.19 -16.04 -18.21
CA SER A 192 6.36 -15.22 -18.62
C SER A 192 6.35 -13.87 -17.91
N ALA A 193 5.20 -13.18 -17.87
CA ALA A 193 5.07 -11.90 -17.19
C ALA A 193 5.34 -12.00 -15.68
N ALA A 194 4.85 -13.07 -15.04
CA ALA A 194 5.10 -13.31 -13.61
C ALA A 194 6.58 -13.59 -13.32
N ASP A 195 7.28 -14.32 -14.19
CA ASP A 195 8.71 -14.60 -14.02
C ASP A 195 9.59 -13.39 -14.33
N ASP A 196 9.20 -12.54 -15.27
CA ASP A 196 9.85 -11.25 -15.53
C ASP A 196 9.69 -10.30 -14.33
N ALA A 197 8.51 -10.24 -13.72
CA ALA A 197 8.30 -9.49 -12.48
C ALA A 197 9.21 -10.00 -11.34
N ARG A 198 9.31 -11.32 -11.15
CA ARG A 198 10.22 -11.92 -10.15
C ARG A 198 11.68 -11.62 -10.46
N ARG A 199 12.09 -11.61 -11.74
CA ARG A 199 13.45 -11.27 -12.17
C ARG A 199 13.79 -9.82 -11.84
N LEU A 200 12.88 -8.89 -12.12
CA LEU A 200 13.04 -7.47 -11.80
C LEU A 200 13.14 -7.23 -10.28
N MET A 201 12.31 -7.88 -9.48
CA MET A 201 12.38 -7.80 -8.01
C MET A 201 13.74 -8.29 -7.49
N ARG A 202 14.27 -9.40 -8.03
CA ARG A 202 15.59 -9.93 -7.64
C ARG A 202 16.75 -9.02 -8.09
N GLN A 203 16.63 -8.35 -9.23
CA GLN A 203 17.63 -7.38 -9.68
C GLN A 203 17.70 -6.17 -8.75
N ASN A 204 16.54 -5.62 -8.35
CA ASN A 204 16.49 -4.48 -7.43
C ASN A 204 16.99 -4.81 -6.02
N SER A 205 16.77 -6.03 -5.52
CA SER A 205 17.29 -6.45 -4.20
C SER A 205 18.82 -6.63 -4.16
N ARG A 206 19.50 -6.89 -5.29
CA ARG A 206 20.97 -7.01 -5.32
C ARG A 206 21.65 -5.64 -5.36
N THR A 207 21.00 -4.64 -5.95
CA THR A 207 21.55 -3.29 -6.02
C THR A 207 21.60 -2.64 -4.64
N THR A 208 20.58 -2.87 -3.79
CA THR A 208 20.55 -2.33 -2.41
C THR A 208 21.56 -2.99 -1.48
N THR A 209 21.83 -4.30 -1.63
CA THR A 209 22.86 -4.99 -0.83
C THR A 209 24.28 -4.56 -1.18
N ASN A 210 24.57 -4.21 -2.44
CA ASN A 210 25.87 -3.68 -2.85
C ASN A 210 26.10 -2.24 -2.34
N SER A 211 25.04 -1.42 -2.23
CA SER A 211 25.14 -0.08 -1.65
C SER A 211 25.49 -0.12 -0.16
N LEU A 212 24.88 -1.06 0.58
CA LEU A 212 25.12 -1.25 2.03
C LEU A 212 26.53 -1.77 2.32
N THR A 213 27.05 -2.71 1.52
CA THR A 213 28.42 -3.23 1.70
C THR A 213 29.52 -2.22 1.30
N HIS A 214 29.22 -1.26 0.43
CA HIS A 214 30.15 -0.14 0.14
C HIS A 214 30.19 0.87 1.30
N GLN A 215 29.05 1.12 1.96
CA GLN A 215 28.95 2.03 3.11
C GLN A 215 29.69 1.49 4.34
N ASP A 216 29.59 0.19 4.62
CA ASP A 216 30.33 -0.45 5.73
C ASP A 216 31.85 -0.36 5.52
N ARG A 217 32.33 -0.57 4.29
CA ARG A 217 33.76 -0.46 3.97
C ARG A 217 34.33 0.95 4.09
N THR A 218 33.54 1.98 3.82
CA THR A 218 33.97 3.37 4.03
C THR A 218 33.96 3.77 5.51
N SER A 219 33.14 3.10 6.33
CA SER A 219 33.03 3.37 7.77
C SER A 219 34.22 2.83 8.57
N GLU A 220 34.81 1.71 8.14
CA GLU A 220 35.97 1.09 8.81
C GLU A 220 37.29 1.86 8.61
N ASN A 221 37.38 2.80 7.67
CA ASN A 221 38.62 3.53 7.33
C ASN A 221 38.72 4.95 7.91
N ILE A 222 37.79 5.39 8.75
CA ILE A 222 37.87 6.71 9.40
C ILE A 222 38.71 6.59 10.68
N HIS A 223 40.02 6.77 10.56
CA HIS A 223 40.91 6.96 11.72
C HIS A 223 40.73 8.36 12.31
N ARG A 224 40.34 8.42 13.59
CA ARG A 224 40.36 9.63 14.43
C ARG A 224 41.82 10.06 14.70
N PRO A 225 42.20 11.34 14.52
CA PRO A 225 43.46 11.84 15.03
C PRO A 225 43.44 11.89 16.55
N GLY A 226 44.54 11.45 17.16
CA GLY A 226 44.74 11.29 18.60
C GLY A 226 44.79 12.60 19.39
N HIS A 227 44.59 12.43 20.69
CA HIS A 227 44.67 13.46 21.73
C HIS A 227 46.09 13.58 22.28
#